data_AF-A0A521SF48-F1
#
_entry.id   AF-A0A521SF48-F1
#
_cell.length_a   1.000
_cell.length_b   1.000
_cell.length_c   1.000
_cell.angle_alpha   90.00
_cell.angle_beta   90.00
_cell.angle_gamma   90.00
#
_symmetry.space_group_name_H-M   'P 1'
#
loop_
_entity.id
_entity.type
_entity.pdbx_description
1 polymer ?
#
loop_
_entity_poly.entity_id
_entity_poly.type
_entity_poly.pdbx_seq_one_letter_code
_entity_poly.pdbx_strand_id
1 'polypeptide(L)' 'MADESIRQLIVNRSPSSDIRKHAASMKLKSLRIEGLFKAIQGITTVEEVFRVTQEFDGDLA' A
#
# COMPACT_ATOMS: atom_id res chain seq x y z
N MET A 1 8.30 12.58 -9.35
CA MET A 1 7.96 12.31 -10.77
C MET A 1 7.14 11.03 -10.82
N ALA A 2 6.08 10.97 -11.62
CA ALA A 2 5.21 9.79 -11.66
C ALA A 2 5.91 8.63 -12.40
N ASP A 3 5.82 7.42 -11.84
CA ASP A 3 6.43 6.21 -12.40
C ASP A 3 5.86 5.89 -13.79
N GLU A 4 6.74 5.58 -14.74
CA GLU A 4 6.36 5.29 -16.13
C GLU A 4 5.53 4.01 -16.25
N SER A 5 5.90 2.96 -15.51
CA SER A 5 5.20 1.68 -15.56
C SER A 5 3.80 1.80 -14.96
N ILE A 6 3.62 2.55 -13.86
CA ILE A 6 2.28 2.88 -13.35
C ILE A 6 1.46 3.62 -14.40
N ARG A 7 2.06 4.57 -15.12
CA ARG A 7 1.36 5.31 -16.18
C ARG A 7 0.87 4.39 -17.29
N GLN A 8 1.71 3.46 -17.73
CA GLN A 8 1.32 2.46 -18.73
C GLN A 8 0.18 1.56 -18.25
N LEU A 9 0.23 1.10 -16.99
CA LEU A 9 -0.84 0.30 -16.39
C LEU A 9 -2.17 1.08 -16.33
N ILE A 10 -2.12 2.38 -16.07
CA ILE A 10 -3.30 3.25 -16.09
C ILE A 10 -3.86 3.38 -17.52
N VAL A 11 -3.01 3.67 -18.50
CA VAL A 11 -3.42 3.80 -19.92
C VAL A 11 -4.05 2.50 -20.42
N ASN A 12 -3.49 1.36 -20.02
CA ASN A 12 -3.98 0.04 -20.39
C ASN A 12 -5.22 -0.41 -19.58
N ARG A 13 -5.75 0.43 -18.68
CA ARG A 13 -6.84 0.08 -17.74
C ARG A 13 -6.60 -1.26 -17.04
N SER A 14 -5.35 -1.51 -16.69
CA SER A 14 -4.97 -2.77 -16.06
C SER A 14 -5.68 -2.93 -14.71
N PRO A 15 -5.96 -4.16 -14.28
CA PRO A 15 -6.51 -4.42 -12.96
C PRO A 15 -5.76 -3.68 -11.88
N SER A 16 -6.49 -3.17 -10.89
CA SER A 16 -5.89 -2.44 -9.78
C SER A 16 -4.87 -3.28 -8.99
N SER A 17 -4.96 -4.62 -9.06
CA SER A 17 -3.98 -5.56 -8.51
C SER A 17 -2.60 -5.40 -9.13
N ASP A 18 -2.51 -5.09 -10.42
CA ASP A 18 -1.23 -5.05 -11.14
C ASP A 18 -0.49 -3.75 -10.84
N ILE A 19 -1.24 -2.65 -10.74
CA ILE A 19 -0.73 -1.37 -10.23
C ILE A 19 -0.21 -1.54 -8.80
N ARG A 20 -0.96 -2.27 -7.94
CA ARG A 20 -0.55 -2.53 -6.56
C ARG A 20 0.71 -3.39 -6.46
N LYS A 21 0.84 -4.45 -7.27
CA LYS A 21 2.04 -5.29 -7.32
C LYS A 21 3.27 -4.49 -7.73
N HIS A 22 3.13 -3.66 -8.76
CA HIS A 22 4.21 -2.75 -9.18
C HIS A 22 4.58 -1.77 -8.07
N ALA A 23 3.59 -1.15 -7.42
CA ALA A 23 3.81 -0.24 -6.29
C ALA A 23 4.55 -0.92 -5.12
N ALA A 24 4.20 -2.17 -4.77
CA ALA A 24 4.89 -2.95 -3.74
C ALA A 24 6.37 -3.18 -4.09
N SER A 25 6.68 -3.46 -5.36
CA SER A 25 8.07 -3.59 -5.84
C SER A 25 8.88 -2.29 -5.71
N MET A 26 8.20 -1.13 -5.71
CA MET A 26 8.80 0.19 -5.56
C MET A 26 9.03 0.61 -4.09
N LYS A 27 8.96 -0.33 -3.13
CA LYS A 27 9.05 -0.06 -1.68
C LYS A 27 7.95 0.87 -1.15
N LEU A 28 6.84 1.02 -1.87
CA LEU A 28 5.68 1.74 -1.34
C LEU A 28 5.01 0.88 -0.27
N LYS A 29 4.90 1.43 0.93
CA LYS A 29 4.22 0.76 2.06
C LYS A 29 2.72 0.93 1.91
N SER A 30 1.96 -0.10 2.28
CA SER A 30 0.52 0.04 2.43
C SER A 30 0.20 0.96 3.63
N LEU A 31 -0.98 1.57 3.62
CA LEU A 31 -1.45 2.41 4.73
C LEU A 31 -1.47 1.66 6.06
N ARG A 32 -1.77 0.36 6.03
CA ARG A 32 -1.72 -0.52 7.20
C ARG A 32 -0.32 -0.64 7.77
N ILE A 33 0.67 -0.97 6.93
CA ILE A 33 2.06 -1.11 7.36
C ILE A 33 2.59 0.22 7.91
N GLU A 34 2.28 1.32 7.25
CA GLU A 34 2.68 2.65 7.73
C GLU A 34 1.99 3.03 9.05
N GLY A 35 0.71 2.67 9.21
CA GLY A 35 -0.02 2.82 10.46
C GLY A 35 0.62 2.03 11.60
N LEU A 36 1.04 0.79 11.36
CA LEU A 36 1.73 -0.04 12.36
C LEU A 36 3.07 0.58 12.80
N PHE A 37 3.84 1.15 11.87
CA PHE A 37 5.06 1.89 12.23
C PHE A 37 4.77 3.08 13.14
N LYS A 38 3.69 3.83 12.87
CA LYS A 38 3.25 4.94 13.71
C LYS A 38 2.77 4.47 15.08
N ALA A 39 2.14 3.30 15.15
CA ALA A 39 1.73 2.71 16.42
C ALA A 39 2.95 2.33 17.29
N ILE A 40 3.99 1.74 16.68
CA ILE A 40 5.27 1.45 17.37
C ILE A 40 5.93 2.74 17.89
N GLN A 41 5.80 3.85 17.15
CA GLN A 41 6.30 5.16 17.57
C GLN A 41 5.42 5.86 18.62
N GLY A 42 4.29 5.26 19.02
CA GLY A 42 3.36 5.83 19.99
C GLY A 42 2.52 6.99 19.45
N ILE A 43 2.43 7.17 18.12
CA ILE A 43 1.67 8.25 17.47
C ILE A 43 0.18 7.88 17.33
N THR A 44 -0.14 6.60 17.16
CA THR A 44 -1.50 6.05 17.03
C THR A 44 -1.59 4.71 17.77
N THR A 45 -2.76 4.08 17.80
CA THR A 45 -2.94 2.76 18.40
C THR A 45 -3.14 1.69 17.33
N VAL A 46 -2.83 0.44 17.69
CA VAL A 46 -3.03 -0.70 16.81
C VAL A 46 -4.51 -0.86 16.45
N GLU A 47 -5.42 -0.60 17.40
CA GLU A 47 -6.87 -0.62 17.17
C GLU A 47 -7.31 0.47 16.18
N GLU A 48 -6.75 1.67 16.25
CA GLU A 48 -7.05 2.74 15.30
C GLU A 48 -6.61 2.35 13.89
N VAL A 49 -5.39 1.79 13.75
CA VAL A 49 -4.87 1.34 12.45
C VAL A 49 -5.78 0.28 11.84
N PHE A 50 -6.21 -0.72 12.61
CA PHE A 50 -7.13 -1.74 12.11
C PHE A 50 -8.52 -1.20 11.78
N ARG A 51 -9.02 -0.24 12.55
CA ARG A 51 -10.32 0.39 12.29
C ARG A 51 -10.33 1.23 11.01
N VAL A 52 -9.22 1.89 10.69
CA VAL A 52 -9.14 2.89 9.61
C VAL A 52 -8.52 2.33 8.33
N THR A 53 -7.79 1.21 8.38
CA THR A 53 -7.12 0.62 7.21
C THR A 53 -7.76 -0.69 6.77
N GLN A 54 -7.99 -0.82 5.46
CA GLN A 54 -8.55 -2.04 4.86
C GLN A 54 -7.56 -3.22 4.95
N GLU A 55 -8.10 -4.45 5.01
CA GLU A 55 -7.29 -5.66 4.88
C GLU A 55 -6.66 -5.74 3.50
N PHE A 56 -5.39 -6.14 3.49
CA PHE A 56 -4.59 -6.25 2.28
C PHE A 56 -4.35 -7.74 2.02
N ASP A 57 -5.06 -8.31 1.03
CA ASP A 57 -4.87 -9.68 0.51
C ASP A 57 -3.72 -9.74 -0.51
N GLY A 58 -2.65 -8.98 -0.29
CA GLY A 58 -1.47 -9.02 -1.14
C GLY A 58 -0.30 -9.59 -0.36
N ASP A 59 0.07 -10.82 -0.68
CA ASP A 59 1.18 -11.56 -0.10
C ASP A 59 2.38 -10.68 0.29
N LEU A 60 2.64 -10.60 1.59
CA LEU A 60 3.98 -10.35 2.12
C LEU A 60 4.75 -11.67 1.97
N ALA A 61 5.32 -11.87 0.78
CA ALA A 61 6.48 -12.74 0.62
C ALA A 61 7.76 -11.90 0.78
#